data_AF-A0A5J4R9Z7-F1
#
_entry.id   AF-A0A5J4R9Z7-F1
#
_cell.length_a   1.000
_cell.length_b   1.000
_cell.length_c   1.000
_cell.angle_alpha   90.00
_cell.angle_beta   90.00
_cell.angle_gamma   90.00
#
_symmetry.space_group_name_H-M   'P 1'
#
loop_
_entity.id
_entity.type
_entity.pdbx_description
1 polymer ?
#
loop_
_entity_poly.entity_id
_entity_poly.type
_entity_poly.pdbx_seq_one_letter_code
_entity_poly.pdbx_strand_id
1 'polypeptide(L)' 'AINYHRWTVCKAAVLLGEKENLPVYKFLREPLIRKFGKGWYAELEVVAKELEKTSWNCK' A
#
# COMPACT_ATOMS: atom_id res chain seq x y z
N ALA A 1 12.39 -6.27 5.02
CA ALA A 1 12.19 -4.82 4.82
C ALA A 1 11.84 -4.55 3.35
N ILE A 2 10.81 -3.75 3.05
CA ILE A 2 10.51 -3.27 1.68
C ILE A 2 11.34 -2.01 1.46
N ASN A 3 12.32 -2.06 0.56
CA ASN A 3 13.15 -0.91 0.24
C ASN A 3 12.43 -0.02 -0.78
N TYR A 4 11.90 1.12 -0.33
CA TYR A 4 11.28 2.13 -1.19
C TYR A 4 12.29 3.22 -1.52
N HIS A 5 12.66 3.35 -2.79
CA HIS A 5 13.58 4.38 -3.27
C HIS A 5 12.78 5.57 -3.81
N ARG A 6 12.98 6.77 -3.24
CA ARG A 6 12.28 7.99 -3.67
C ARG A 6 13.03 8.64 -4.83
N TRP A 7 12.54 8.45 -6.06
CA TRP A 7 13.10 9.09 -7.24
C TRP A 7 12.14 10.14 -7.83
N THR A 8 12.69 11.22 -8.39
CA THR A 8 11.95 12.35 -8.98
C THR A 8 11.16 11.97 -10.23
N VAL A 9 11.57 10.89 -10.91
CA VAL A 9 10.89 10.32 -12.10
C VAL A 9 9.50 9.81 -11.75
N CYS A 10 9.25 9.47 -10.47
CA CYS A 10 7.97 8.94 -10.01
C CYS A 10 6.91 10.03 -9.73
N LYS A 11 7.19 11.33 -9.97
CA LYS A 11 6.22 12.41 -9.73
C LYS A 11 4.88 12.20 -10.47
N ALA A 12 4.90 11.66 -11.68
CA ALA A 12 3.67 11.36 -12.42
C ALA A 12 2.84 10.24 -11.75
N ALA A 13 3.51 9.23 -11.19
CA ALA A 13 2.85 8.15 -10.45
C ALA A 13 2.29 8.64 -9.11
N VAL A 14 2.95 9.61 -8.46
CA VAL A 14 2.44 10.26 -7.24
C VAL A 14 1.17 11.06 -7.54
N LEU A 15 1.17 11.89 -8.60
CA LEU A 15 0.00 12.66 -9.02
C LEU A 15 -1.19 11.76 -9.39
N LEU A 16 -0.92 10.63 -10.04
CA LEU A 16 -1.96 9.64 -10.35
C LEU A 16 -2.49 8.97 -9.07
N GLY A 17 -1.60 8.63 -8.13
CA GLY A 17 -1.96 8.05 -6.83
C GLY A 17 -2.79 8.99 -5.96
N GLU A 18 -2.47 10.29 -5.94
CA GLU A 18 -3.26 11.32 -5.24
C GLU A 18 -4.67 11.45 -5.83
N LYS A 19 -4.80 11.35 -7.16
CA LYS A 19 -6.10 11.42 -7.82
C LYS A 19 -6.98 10.19 -7.55
N GLU A 20 -6.37 9.01 -7.52
CA GLU A 20 -7.06 7.75 -7.26
C GLU A 20 -7.39 7.55 -5.77
N ASN A 21 -6.71 8.26 -4.86
CA ASN A 21 -6.84 8.12 -3.40
C ASN A 21 -6.78 6.64 -2.93
N LEU A 22 -5.94 5.85 -3.63
CA LEU A 22 -5.78 4.42 -3.39
C LEU A 22 -4.52 4.15 -2.55
N PRO A 23 -4.62 3.34 -1.48
CA PRO A 23 -3.45 2.86 -0.74
C PRO A 23 -2.47 2.09 -1.63
N VAL A 24 -1.17 2.32 -1.41
CA VAL A 24 -0.07 1.72 -2.20
C VAL A 24 -0.12 0.18 -2.21
N TYR A 25 -0.52 -0.44 -1.10
CA TYR A 25 -0.61 -1.90 -1.01
C TYR A 25 -1.71 -2.49 -1.92
N LYS A 26 -2.80 -1.75 -2.16
CA LYS A 26 -3.86 -2.16 -3.10
C LYS A 26 -3.40 -2.02 -4.54
N PHE A 27 -2.67 -0.94 -4.86
CA PHE A 27 -2.08 -0.74 -6.19
C PHE A 27 -1.05 -1.84 -6.52
N LEU A 28 -0.26 -2.25 -5.54
CA LEU A 28 0.76 -3.29 -5.70
C LEU A 28 0.25 -4.71 -5.40
N ARG A 29 -1.06 -4.98 -5.46
CA ARG A 29 -1.63 -6.30 -5.14
C ARG A 29 -0.98 -7.44 -5.92
N GLU A 30 -0.99 -7.38 -7.24
CA GLU A 30 -0.41 -8.41 -8.10
C GLU A 30 1.10 -8.63 -7.89
N PRO A 31 1.96 -7.59 -7.87
CA PRO A 31 3.38 -7.79 -7.63
C PRO A 31 3.68 -8.28 -6.21
N LEU A 32 2.90 -7.88 -5.20
CA LEU A 32 3.04 -8.37 -3.82
C LEU A 32 2.63 -9.84 -3.70
N ILE A 33 1.49 -10.24 -4.27
CA ILE A 33 1.04 -11.64 -4.29
C ILE A 33 2.04 -12.51 -5.05
N ARG A 34 2.60 -12.03 -6.16
CA ARG A 34 3.60 -12.79 -6.93
C ARG A 34 4.89 -13.00 -6.14
N LYS A 35 5.30 -12.03 -5.33
CA LYS A 35 6.57 -12.08 -4.59
C LYS A 35 6.46 -12.79 -3.24
N PHE A 36 5.38 -12.58 -2.51
CA PHE A 36 5.20 -13.04 -1.12
C PHE A 36 4.10 -14.09 -0.95
N GLY A 37 3.28 -14.31 -1.97
CA GLY A 37 2.17 -15.26 -1.95
C GLY A 37 0.84 -14.64 -1.50
N LYS A 38 -0.24 -15.39 -1.75
CA LYS A 38 -1.61 -14.95 -1.42
C LYS A 38 -1.87 -14.87 0.09
N GLY A 39 -1.31 -15.79 0.88
CA GLY A 39 -1.51 -15.81 2.34
C GLY A 39 -0.96 -14.57 3.02
N TRP A 40 0.27 -14.18 2.66
CA TRP A 40 0.90 -12.96 3.17
C TRP A 40 0.11 -11.70 2.81
N TYR A 41 -0.41 -11.62 1.58
CA TYR A 41 -1.21 -10.46 1.17
C TYR A 41 -2.55 -10.39 1.94
N ALA A 42 -3.17 -11.54 2.26
CA ALA A 42 -4.38 -11.58 3.06
C ALA A 42 -4.15 -11.08 4.50
N GLU A 43 -3.03 -11.46 5.13
CA GLU A 43 -2.63 -10.95 6.45
C GLU A 43 -2.42 -9.43 6.41
N LEU A 44 -1.76 -8.93 5.36
CA LEU A 44 -1.55 -7.50 5.17
C LEU A 44 -2.87 -6.74 5.04
N GLU A 45 -3.88 -7.29 4.37
CA GLU A 45 -5.21 -6.68 4.29
C GLU A 45 -5.94 -6.64 5.65
N VAL A 46 -5.73 -7.64 6.50
CA VAL A 46 -6.28 -7.65 7.86
C VAL A 46 -5.65 -6.54 8.70
N VAL A 47 -4.32 -6.45 8.72
CA VAL A 47 -3.58 -5.40 9.45
C VAL A 47 -3.94 -4.01 8.92
N ALA A 48 -4.09 -3.85 7.60
CA ALA A 48 -4.49 -2.58 7.01
C ALA A 48 -5.90 -2.15 7.45
N LYS A 49 -6.86 -3.08 7.53
CA LYS A 49 -8.21 -2.80 8.04
C LYS A 49 -8.20 -2.46 9.53
N GLU A 50 -7.36 -3.11 10.32
CA GLU A 50 -7.19 -2.77 11.73
C GLU A 50 -6.57 -1.39 11.92
N LEU A 51 -5.54 -1.05 11.14
CA LEU A 51 -4.93 0.28 11.13
C LEU A 51 -5.92 1.36 10.71
N GLU A 52 -6.76 1.12 9.69
CA GLU A 52 -7.84 2.05 9.30
C GLU A 52 -8.83 2.27 10.45
N LYS A 53 -9.18 1.23 11.22
CA LYS A 53 -10.05 1.34 12.40
C LYS A 53 -9.37 2.07 13.56
N THR A 54 -8.08 1.81 13.80
CA THR A 54 -7.31 2.43 14.89
C THR A 54 -6.93 3.88 14.57
N SER A 55 -6.80 4.24 13.29
CA SER A 55 -6.46 5.60 12.83
C SER A 55 -7.55 6.65 13.09
N TRP A 56 -8.61 6.31 13.83
CA TRP A 56 -9.58 7.27 14.36
C TRP A 56 -9.29 7.73 15.81
N ASN A 57 -8.34 7.11 16.55
CA ASN A 57 -8.14 7.41 17.98
C ASN A 57 -6.88 8.23 18.32
N CYS A 58 -6.25 8.89 17.34
CA CYS A 58 -5.18 9.85 17.63
C CYS A 58 -5.26 11.06 16.68
N LYS A 59 -6.32 11.86 16.85
CA LYS A 59 -6.32 13.28 16.54
C LYS A 59 -6.65 14.04 17.80
#